data_AF-A0A2H1VS58-F1
#
_entry.id   AF-A0A2H1VS58-F1
#
_cell.length_a   1.000
_cell.length_b   1.000
_cell.length_c   1.000
_cell.angle_alpha   90.00
_cell.angle_beta   90.00
_cell.angle_gamma   90.00
#
_symmetry.space_group_name_H-M   'P 1'
#
loop_
_entity.id
_entity.type
_entity.pdbx_description
1 polymer ?
#
loop_
_entity_poly.entity_id
_entity_poly.type
_entity_poly.pdbx_seq_one_letter_code
_entity_poly.pdbx_strand_id
1 'polypeptide(L)'
;MKVSEGFLVADSRNLPKADYIMLLQYMHENECYNIAETRSAKALLASREAYVDTAVGYVEVKREGNLCTVTAVIDESVEKIITVECNDTV
;
A
#
# COMPACT_ATOMS: atom_id res chain seq x y z
N MET A 1 3.60 -0.23 20.35
CA MET A 1 3.83 -0.95 19.07
C MET A 1 5.34 -1.10 18.88
N LYS A 2 5.83 -2.31 18.60
CA LYS A 2 7.26 -2.54 18.38
C LYS A 2 7.54 -2.50 16.89
N VAL A 3 8.45 -1.62 16.47
CA VAL A 3 8.95 -1.58 15.10
C VAL A 3 9.99 -2.68 14.94
N SER A 4 9.95 -3.39 13.81
CA SER A 4 10.94 -4.42 13.49
C SER A 4 12.35 -3.83 13.39
N GLU A 5 13.38 -4.63 13.66
CA GLU A 5 14.77 -4.15 13.63
C GLU A 5 15.15 -3.66 12.22
N GLY A 6 15.63 -2.42 12.13
CA GLY A 6 15.97 -1.78 10.85
C GLY A 6 14.78 -1.21 10.06
N PHE A 7 13.55 -1.33 10.58
CA PHE A 7 12.37 -0.69 10.03
C PHE A 7 12.08 0.64 10.73
N LEU A 8 11.40 1.54 10.02
CA LEU A 8 10.90 2.80 10.52
C LEU A 8 9.38 2.84 10.39
N VAL A 9 8.70 3.51 11.32
CA VAL A 9 7.28 3.83 11.18
C VAL A 9 7.09 4.57 9.85
N ALA A 10 6.17 4.11 9.02
CA ALA A 10 5.91 4.75 7.75
C ALA A 10 5.16 6.09 7.95
N ASP A 11 5.54 7.06 7.13
CA ASP A 11 4.94 8.38 7.00
C ASP A 11 4.91 8.75 5.51
N SER A 12 4.07 9.71 5.16
CA SER A 12 3.98 10.35 3.84
C SER A 12 5.33 10.75 3.22
N ARG A 13 6.37 10.96 4.03
CA ARG A 13 7.71 11.37 3.60
C ARG A 13 8.68 10.23 3.32
N ASN A 14 8.44 9.02 3.86
CA ASN A 14 9.39 7.90 3.77
C ASN A 14 8.86 6.70 2.97
N LEU A 15 7.60 6.74 2.55
CA LEU A 15 7.02 5.78 1.62
C LEU A 15 7.61 5.91 0.20
N PRO A 16 7.65 4.82 -0.57
CA PRO A 16 7.96 4.87 -2.01
C PRO A 16 6.97 5.79 -2.73
N LYS A 17 7.43 6.64 -3.63
CA LYS A 17 6.51 7.38 -4.51
C LYS A 17 5.94 6.41 -5.54
N ALA A 18 4.61 6.45 -5.69
CA ALA A 18 3.94 5.78 -6.78
C ALA A 18 4.21 6.54 -8.08
N ASP A 19 4.80 5.86 -9.06
CA ASP A 19 4.97 6.41 -10.41
C ASP A 19 3.76 6.10 -11.32
N TYR A 20 3.75 6.72 -12.50
CA TYR A 20 2.67 6.52 -13.49
C TYR A 20 2.65 5.10 -14.09
N ILE A 21 3.80 4.45 -14.21
CA ILE A 21 3.90 3.06 -14.73
C ILE A 21 3.29 2.09 -13.71
N MET A 22 3.60 2.25 -12.42
CA MET A 22 2.97 1.51 -11.32
C MET A 22 1.46 1.70 -11.32
N LEU A 23 0.98 2.93 -11.55
CA LEU A 23 -0.46 3.21 -11.66
C LEU A 23 -1.10 2.48 -12.86
N LEU A 24 -0.47 2.55 -14.03
CA LEU A 24 -0.95 1.85 -15.23
C LEU A 24 -0.98 0.34 -15.04
N GLN A 25 0.07 -0.22 -14.45
CA GLN A 25 0.15 -1.63 -14.15
C GLN A 25 -0.95 -2.05 -13.16
N TYR A 26 -1.17 -1.26 -12.10
CA TYR A 26 -2.26 -1.49 -11.17
C TYR A 26 -3.63 -1.47 -11.86
N MET A 27 -3.88 -0.50 -12.75
CA MET A 27 -5.14 -0.44 -13.52
C MET A 27 -5.28 -1.62 -14.50
N HIS A 28 -4.19 -2.10 -15.08
CA HIS A 28 -4.20 -3.27 -15.96
C HIS A 28 -4.52 -4.57 -15.20
N GLU A 29 -3.91 -4.76 -14.03
CA GLU A 29 -4.05 -5.98 -13.22
C GLU A 29 -5.37 -6.03 -12.43
N ASN A 30 -6.02 -4.89 -12.19
CA ASN A 30 -7.26 -4.81 -11.42
C ASN A 30 -8.46 -4.53 -12.34
N GLU A 31 -9.17 -5.60 -12.73
CA GLU A 31 -10.32 -5.55 -13.65
C GLU A 31 -11.41 -4.55 -13.24
N CYS A 32 -11.55 -4.27 -11.94
CA CYS A 32 -12.50 -3.30 -11.40
C CYS A 32 -12.30 -1.87 -11.92
N TYR A 33 -11.11 -1.50 -12.37
CA TYR A 33 -10.82 -0.15 -12.87
C TYR A 33 -11.04 0.03 -14.38
N ASN A 34 -11.36 -1.06 -15.10
CA ASN A 34 -11.62 -1.05 -16.55
C ASN A 34 -13.10 -1.16 -16.93
N ILE A 35 -14.03 -1.16 -15.95
CA ILE A 35 -15.48 -1.27 -16.19
C ILE A 35 -16.19 0.09 -16.02
N ALA A 36 -17.15 0.39 -16.89
CA ALA A 36 -17.86 1.68 -16.92
C ALA A 36 -18.68 1.96 -15.64
N GLU A 37 -18.96 0.93 -14.84
CA GLU A 37 -19.83 0.98 -13.66
C GLU A 37 -19.13 1.52 -12.40
N THR A 38 -17.80 1.68 -12.38
CA THR A 38 -17.05 2.11 -11.18
C THR A 38 -17.06 3.61 -10.90
N ARG A 39 -17.85 4.41 -11.63
CA ARG A 39 -18.25 5.76 -11.16
C ARG A 39 -19.02 5.61 -9.85
N SER A 40 -18.36 5.88 -8.73
CA SER A 40 -18.81 5.73 -7.31
C SER A 40 -18.25 4.52 -6.54
N ALA A 41 -17.34 3.73 -7.11
CA ALA A 41 -16.73 2.58 -6.44
C ALA A 41 -16.03 2.94 -5.11
N LYS A 42 -15.44 4.14 -5.01
CA LYS A 42 -14.81 4.61 -3.76
C LYS A 42 -15.80 4.78 -2.61
N ALA A 43 -17.01 5.27 -2.89
CA ALA A 43 -18.06 5.44 -1.89
C ALA A 43 -18.65 4.08 -1.48
N LEU A 44 -18.87 3.19 -2.46
CA LEU A 44 -19.35 1.82 -2.23
C LEU A 44 -18.36 0.98 -1.43
N LEU A 45 -17.05 1.08 -1.71
CA LEU A 45 -16.02 0.34 -0.97
C LEU A 45 -15.88 0.85 0.47
N ALA A 46 -15.95 2.17 0.67
CA ALA A 46 -15.89 2.78 1.99
C ALA A 46 -17.14 2.49 2.85
N SER A 47 -18.28 2.17 2.24
CA SER A 47 -19.52 1.82 2.96
C SER A 47 -19.66 0.34 3.31
N ARG A 48 -18.70 -0.52 2.95
CA ARG A 48 -18.78 -1.96 3.29
C ARG A 48 -18.48 -2.16 4.78
N GLU A 49 -19.31 -2.95 5.46
CA GLU A 49 -19.05 -3.36 6.85
C GLU A 49 -17.69 -4.07 6.99
N ALA A 50 -17.27 -4.83 5.96
CA ALA A 50 -15.96 -5.47 5.88
C ALA A 50 -14.77 -4.52 5.65
N TYR A 51 -14.98 -3.19 5.60
CA TYR A 51 -13.88 -2.23 5.49
C TYR A 51 -12.90 -2.36 6.66
N VAL A 52 -13.43 -2.60 7.86
CA VAL A 52 -12.63 -2.77 9.09
C VAL A 52 -11.69 -3.98 8.97
N ASP A 53 -12.15 -5.09 8.39
CA ASP A 53 -11.34 -6.31 8.19
C ASP A 53 -10.22 -6.14 7.16
N THR A 54 -10.24 -5.05 6.40
CA THR A 54 -9.24 -4.74 5.36
C THR A 54 -8.54 -3.40 5.62
N ALA A 55 -8.76 -2.79 6.79
CA ALA A 55 -8.24 -1.48 7.12
C ALA A 55 -6.76 -1.57 7.50
N VAL A 56 -5.90 -0.85 6.79
CA VAL A 56 -4.48 -0.79 7.15
C VAL A 56 -4.33 -0.09 8.50
N GLY A 57 -3.89 -0.83 9.52
CA GLY A 57 -3.68 -0.33 10.88
C GLY A 57 -2.31 0.31 11.05
N TYR A 58 -1.24 -0.41 10.70
CA TYR A 58 0.13 0.07 10.86
C TYR A 58 1.00 -0.30 9.68
N VAL A 59 1.93 0.60 9.36
CA VAL A 59 2.85 0.42 8.25
C VAL A 59 4.25 0.73 8.72
N GLU A 60 5.19 -0.14 8.37
CA GLU A 60 6.62 0.07 8.56
C GLU A 60 7.36 -0.05 7.23
N VAL A 61 8.47 0.68 7.12
CA VAL A 61 9.28 0.73 5.92
C VAL A 61 10.75 0.55 6.26
N LYS A 62 11.43 -0.27 5.47
CA LYS A 62 12.89 -0.41 5.47
C LYS A 62 13.41 -0.06 4.09
N ARG A 63 14.46 0.76 4.03
CA ARG A 63 15.13 1.15 2.80
C ARG A 63 16.54 0.58 2.76
N GLU A 64 16.87 -0.15 1.72
CA GLU A 64 18.19 -0.74 1.47
C GLU A 64 18.66 -0.36 0.06
N GLY A 65 19.36 0.77 -0.06
CA GLY A 65 19.73 1.33 -1.34
C GLY A 65 18.50 1.75 -2.14
N ASN A 66 18.33 1.18 -3.34
CA ASN A 66 17.18 1.42 -4.21
C ASN A 66 16.00 0.48 -3.93
N LEU A 67 16.07 -0.38 -2.92
CA LEU A 67 14.97 -1.27 -2.55
C LEU A 67 14.26 -0.74 -1.31
N CYS A 68 12.94 -0.69 -1.37
CA CYS A 68 12.09 -0.39 -0.23
C CYS A 68 11.22 -1.61 0.08
N THR A 69 11.25 -2.06 1.32
CA THR A 69 10.32 -3.04 1.85
C THR A 69 9.30 -2.34 2.72
N VAL A 70 8.03 -2.42 2.33
CA VAL A 70 6.89 -1.87 3.06
C VAL A 70 6.09 -3.04 3.62
N THR A 71 5.92 -3.05 4.94
CA THR A 71 5.10 -4.04 5.64
C THR A 71 3.87 -3.34 6.21
N ALA A 72 2.69 -3.86 5.94
CA ALA A 72 1.42 -3.34 6.44
C ALA A 72 0.70 -4.41 7.26
N VAL A 73 0.23 -4.02 8.44
CA VAL A 73 -0.68 -4.80 9.28
C VAL A 73 -2.09 -4.34 8.97
N ILE A 74 -2.92 -5.26 8.46
CA ILE A 74 -4.30 -4.98 8.04
C ILE A 74 -5.30 -5.40 9.13
N ASP A 75 -4.93 -6.41 9.91
CA ASP A 75 -5.61 -6.83 11.13
C ASP A 75 -4.56 -7.55 12.00
N GLU A 76 -4.85 -7.84 13.27
CA GLU A 76 -3.88 -8.46 14.21
C GLU A 76 -3.25 -9.78 13.71
N SER A 77 -3.78 -10.36 12.63
CA SER A 77 -3.34 -11.64 12.05
C SER A 77 -2.79 -11.58 10.61
N VAL A 78 -2.86 -10.44 9.92
CA VAL A 78 -2.50 -10.37 8.48
C VAL A 78 -1.44 -9.31 8.23
N GLU A 79 -0.21 -9.78 7.98
CA GLU A 79 0.89 -8.97 7.49
C GLU A 79 1.01 -9.08 5.97
N LYS A 80 1.02 -7.92 5.30
CA LYS A 80 1.30 -7.82 3.87
C LYS A 80 2.65 -7.16 3.67
N ILE A 81 3.59 -7.89 3.09
CA ILE A 81 4.93 -7.41 2.78
C ILE A 81 5.01 -7.15 1.29
N ILE A 82 5.47 -5.95 0.92
CA ILE A 82 5.67 -5.54 -0.46
C ILE A 82 7.09 -4.98 -0.58
N THR A 83 7.85 -5.50 -1.54
CA THR A 83 9.16 -4.96 -1.87
C THR A 83 9.07 -4.28 -3.23
N VAL A 84 9.53 -3.04 -3.30
CA VAL A 84 9.53 -2.23 -4.52
C VAL A 84 10.90 -1.59 -4.76
N GLU A 85 11.22 -1.35 -6.02
CA GLU A 85 12.35 -0.49 -6.38
C GLU A 85 11.95 0.97 -6.16
N CYS A 86 12.61 1.62 -5.21
CA CYS A 86 12.53 3.04 -4.93
C CYS A 86 13.56 3.80 -5.75
N ASN A 87 13.12 4.42 -6.84
CA ASN A 87 13.93 5.35 -7.63
C ASN A 87 13.87 6.79 -7.10
N ASP A 88 13.30 6.98 -5.92
CA ASP A 88 13.32 8.25 -5.19
C ASP A 88 14.75 8.53 -4.74
N THR A 89 15.47 9.32 -5.53
CA THR A 89 16.74 9.93 -5.15
C THR A 89 16.54 10.67 -3.83
N VAL A 90 17.26 10.23 -2.79
CA VAL A 90 17.38 10.93 -1.51
C VAL A 90 18.10 12.25 -1.72
#